data_AF-A0A4U5M5W4-F1
#
_entry.id   AF-A0A4U5M5W4-F1
#
_cell.length_a   1.000
_cell.length_b   1.000
_cell.length_c   1.000
_cell.angle_alpha   90.00
_cell.angle_beta   90.00
_cell.angle_gamma   90.00
#
_symmetry.space_group_name_H-M   'P 1'
#
loop_
_entity.id
_entity.type
_entity.pdbx_description
1 polymer ?
#
loop_
_entity_poly.entity_id
_entity_poly.type
_entity_poly.pdbx_seq_one_letter_code
_entity_poly.pdbx_strand_id
1 'polypeptide(L)'
;MLVTPKPPSMSSRQTTSHFYVPFLEDWNDLFGGTTIDLSNLENRSLSGLLKGSQIRSIVWRVLLKCLPCNRVEWEPILARSRKHYIDLKTKLMKNPRDEESANLDVNNPLSLQTESPWMKYFADSKLRESINKDVERTMKWATNDSRKSNSSNSSPQNR
;
A
#
# COMPACT_ATOMS: atom_id res chain seq x y z
N MET A 1 -57.49 37.27 -0.77
CA MET A 1 -56.07 36.92 -0.66
C MET A 1 -55.92 35.46 -1.07
N LEU A 2 -55.36 35.19 -2.26
CA LEU A 2 -55.09 33.82 -2.73
C LEU A 2 -53.57 33.71 -2.90
N VAL A 3 -52.92 33.02 -1.97
CA VAL A 3 -51.49 32.74 -2.01
C VAL A 3 -51.31 31.47 -2.82
N THR A 4 -50.70 31.56 -4.00
CA THR A 4 -50.24 30.40 -4.75
C THR A 4 -48.85 29.99 -4.26
N PRO A 5 -48.56 28.69 -4.13
CA PRO A 5 -47.24 28.24 -3.71
C PRO A 5 -46.21 28.44 -4.83
N LYS A 6 -45.05 28.99 -4.46
CA LYS A 6 -43.88 29.22 -5.32
C LYS A 6 -43.32 27.86 -5.78
N PRO A 7 -43.04 27.65 -7.09
CA PRO A 7 -42.43 26.41 -7.55
C PRO A 7 -40.99 26.27 -7.01
N PRO A 8 -40.52 25.04 -6.76
CA PRO A 8 -39.18 24.82 -6.23
C PRO A 8 -38.13 25.29 -7.23
N SER A 9 -37.18 26.13 -6.78
CA SER A 9 -36.04 26.50 -7.60
C SER A 9 -35.20 25.24 -7.83
N MET A 10 -35.12 24.79 -9.08
CA MET A 10 -34.15 23.77 -9.47
C MET A 10 -32.77 24.39 -9.36
N SER A 11 -32.16 24.27 -8.18
CA SER A 11 -30.71 24.37 -8.04
C SER A 11 -30.16 23.22 -8.86
N SER A 12 -29.65 23.55 -10.04
CA SER A 12 -28.82 22.67 -10.85
C SER A 12 -27.60 22.28 -10.01
N ARG A 13 -27.73 21.20 -9.22
CA ARG A 13 -26.58 20.43 -8.79
C ARG A 13 -25.97 19.94 -10.08
N GLN A 14 -24.92 20.63 -10.52
CA GLN A 14 -24.02 20.11 -11.52
C GLN A 14 -23.43 18.84 -10.91
N THR A 15 -24.05 17.70 -11.19
CA THR A 15 -23.42 16.39 -11.05
C THR A 15 -22.42 16.31 -12.19
N THR A 16 -21.29 17.02 -12.05
CA THR A 16 -20.15 16.83 -12.92
C THR A 16 -19.67 15.40 -12.68
N SER A 17 -20.03 14.53 -13.62
CA SER A 17 -19.46 13.21 -13.82
C SER A 17 -17.94 13.38 -13.89
N HIS A 18 -17.27 13.23 -12.74
CA HIS A 18 -15.82 13.39 -12.60
C HIS A 18 -15.13 12.10 -13.05
N PHE A 19 -15.38 11.68 -14.29
CA PHE A 19 -14.72 10.54 -14.89
C PHE A 19 -13.72 11.02 -15.94
N TYR A 20 -12.45 10.70 -15.64
CA TYR A 20 -11.25 10.76 -16.47
C TYR A 20 -10.45 12.08 -16.44
N VAL A 21 -9.43 12.09 -15.56
CA VAL A 21 -8.20 12.86 -15.77
C VAL A 21 -7.20 11.88 -16.41
N PRO A 22 -6.76 12.09 -17.65
CA PRO A 22 -5.77 11.23 -18.28
C PRO A 22 -4.51 11.19 -17.41
N PHE A 23 -4.02 10.00 -17.06
CA PHE A 23 -2.78 9.81 -16.27
C PHE A 23 -1.65 10.74 -16.73
N LEU A 24 -1.53 10.93 -18.05
CA LEU A 24 -0.49 11.72 -18.67
C LEU A 24 -0.61 13.23 -18.39
N GLU A 25 -1.81 13.77 -18.28
CA GLU A 25 -2.03 15.19 -17.99
C GLU A 25 -1.63 15.51 -16.55
N ASP A 26 -2.14 14.72 -15.60
CA ASP A 26 -1.76 14.76 -14.19
C ASP A 26 -0.25 14.56 -13.99
N TRP A 27 0.33 13.63 -14.75
CA TRP A 27 1.76 13.37 -14.73
C TRP A 27 2.56 14.57 -15.24
N ASN A 28 2.19 15.15 -16.38
CA ASN A 28 2.93 16.27 -16.95
C ASN A 28 2.80 17.54 -16.08
N ASP A 29 1.65 17.75 -15.44
CA ASP A 29 1.41 18.88 -14.54
C ASP A 29 2.32 18.85 -13.29
N LEU A 30 2.43 17.70 -12.62
CA LEU A 30 3.20 17.56 -11.38
C LEU A 30 4.63 17.07 -11.57
N PHE A 31 4.86 16.30 -12.63
CA PHE A 31 6.08 15.58 -12.92
C PHE A 31 6.50 15.79 -14.39
N GLY A 32 6.19 16.92 -15.02
CA GLY A 32 6.74 17.23 -16.35
C GLY A 32 8.23 17.58 -16.28
N GLY A 33 8.62 18.39 -15.28
CA GLY A 33 9.99 18.88 -15.09
C GLY A 33 10.93 17.92 -14.37
N THR A 34 12.24 18.14 -14.46
CA THR A 34 13.27 17.33 -13.76
C THR A 34 13.14 17.40 -12.24
N THR A 35 12.82 18.60 -11.73
CA THR A 35 12.63 18.88 -10.31
C THR A 35 11.17 19.13 -10.03
N ILE A 36 10.66 18.54 -8.95
CA ILE A 36 9.27 18.65 -8.53
C ILE A 36 9.11 19.89 -7.66
N ASP A 37 8.12 20.71 -7.99
CA ASP A 37 7.66 21.80 -7.13
C ASP A 37 6.86 21.23 -5.96
N LEU A 38 7.48 21.23 -4.78
CA LEU A 38 6.88 20.70 -3.56
C LEU A 38 5.68 21.53 -3.10
N SER A 39 5.71 22.85 -3.28
CA SER A 39 4.61 23.74 -2.88
C SER A 39 3.36 23.48 -3.72
N ASN A 40 3.53 23.33 -5.05
CA ASN A 40 2.43 22.94 -5.92
C ASN A 40 1.89 21.53 -5.55
N LEU A 41 2.78 20.57 -5.33
CA LEU A 41 2.41 19.21 -4.95
C LEU A 41 1.58 19.16 -3.66
N GLU A 42 1.98 19.91 -2.63
CA GLU A 42 1.29 20.00 -1.35
C GLU A 42 -0.08 20.67 -1.51
N ASN A 43 -0.15 21.79 -2.23
CA ASN A 43 -1.41 22.50 -2.49
C ASN A 43 -2.44 21.61 -3.21
N ARG A 44 -2.02 20.88 -4.26
CA ARG A 44 -2.89 19.93 -4.97
C ARG A 44 -3.32 18.74 -4.10
N SER A 45 -2.45 18.33 -3.17
CA SER A 45 -2.76 17.26 -2.23
C SER A 45 -3.81 17.70 -1.21
N LEU A 46 -3.71 18.92 -0.69
CA LEU A 46 -4.62 19.51 0.29
C LEU A 46 -5.98 19.87 -0.31
N SER A 47 -6.03 20.27 -1.58
CA SER A 47 -7.28 20.59 -2.28
C SER A 47 -8.14 19.37 -2.62
N GLY A 48 -7.64 18.15 -2.36
CA GLY A 48 -8.37 16.91 -2.60
C GLY A 48 -8.40 16.47 -4.07
N LEU A 49 -7.71 17.17 -4.96
CA LEU A 49 -7.66 16.88 -6.40
C LEU A 49 -6.99 15.53 -6.74
N LEU A 50 -6.25 14.93 -5.78
CA LEU A 50 -5.69 13.59 -5.92
C LEU A 50 -6.68 12.46 -5.63
N LYS A 51 -7.96 12.76 -5.35
CA LYS A 51 -8.99 11.74 -5.11
C LYS A 51 -9.40 11.12 -6.45
N GLY A 52 -8.90 9.91 -6.72
CA GLY A 52 -9.14 9.18 -7.98
C GLY A 52 -8.01 9.29 -9.00
N SER A 53 -7.00 10.12 -8.74
CA SER A 53 -5.82 10.23 -9.61
C SER A 53 -4.94 8.98 -9.52
N GLN A 54 -4.50 8.48 -10.67
CA GLN A 54 -3.64 7.29 -10.79
C GLN A 54 -2.21 7.54 -10.30
N ILE A 55 -1.78 8.81 -10.25
CA ILE A 55 -0.44 9.20 -9.79
C ILE A 55 -0.35 9.38 -8.27
N ARG A 56 -1.45 9.20 -7.52
CA ARG A 56 -1.50 9.40 -6.07
C ARG A 56 -0.40 8.61 -5.33
N SER A 57 -0.15 7.36 -5.73
CA SER A 57 0.90 6.53 -5.11
C SER A 57 2.30 7.15 -5.24
N ILE A 58 2.54 7.90 -6.31
CA ILE A 58 3.82 8.55 -6.62
C ILE A 58 3.94 9.84 -5.81
N VAL A 59 2.88 10.64 -5.77
CA VAL A 59 2.79 11.83 -4.92
C VAL A 59 3.11 11.49 -3.46
N TRP A 60 2.49 10.43 -2.94
CA TRP A 60 2.74 9.97 -1.57
C TRP A 60 4.19 9.58 -1.33
N ARG A 61 4.87 8.93 -2.30
CA ARG A 61 6.29 8.62 -2.16
C ARG A 61 7.16 9.87 -2.04
N VAL A 62 6.80 10.97 -2.70
CA VAL A 62 7.54 12.25 -2.58
C VAL A 62 7.22 12.93 -1.25
N LEU A 63 5.95 13.01 -0.86
CA LEU A 63 5.52 13.65 0.39
C LEU A 63 6.08 12.93 1.63
N LEU A 64 6.08 11.59 1.63
CA LEU A 64 6.67 10.75 2.68
C LEU A 64 8.20 10.67 2.61
N LYS A 65 8.83 11.44 1.72
CA LYS A 65 10.30 11.50 1.53
C LYS A 65 10.92 10.15 1.16
N CYS A 66 10.14 9.22 0.59
CA CYS A 66 10.66 7.99 0.00
C CYS A 66 11.36 8.26 -1.34
N LEU A 67 11.00 9.37 -2.01
CA LEU A 67 11.62 9.85 -3.24
C LEU A 67 11.96 11.35 -3.10
N PRO A 68 13.13 11.80 -3.59
CA PRO A 68 13.49 13.22 -3.59
C PRO A 68 12.72 14.01 -4.64
N CYS A 69 12.79 15.34 -4.57
CA CYS A 69 12.15 16.23 -5.56
C CYS A 69 12.86 16.17 -6.92
N ASN A 70 14.15 15.84 -6.95
CA ASN A 70 14.91 15.62 -8.17
C ASN A 70 14.65 14.20 -8.71
N ARG A 71 14.05 14.10 -9.90
CA ARG A 71 13.62 12.82 -10.46
C ARG A 71 14.74 11.97 -11.03
N VAL A 72 15.88 12.59 -11.39
CA VAL A 72 17.06 11.85 -11.87
C VAL A 72 17.57 10.87 -10.81
N GLU A 73 17.36 11.19 -9.53
CA GLU A 73 17.80 10.37 -8.40
C GLU A 73 16.83 9.22 -8.08
N TRP A 74 15.65 9.16 -8.70
CA TRP A 74 14.62 8.18 -8.33
C TRP A 74 15.05 6.75 -8.61
N GLU A 75 15.55 6.48 -9.81
CA GLU A 75 15.99 5.14 -10.20
C GLU A 75 17.09 4.58 -9.27
N PRO A 76 18.22 5.27 -9.03
CA PRO A 76 19.26 4.74 -8.16
C PRO A 76 18.80 4.56 -6.72
N ILE A 77 17.95 5.46 -6.19
CA ILE A 77 17.38 5.34 -4.84
C ILE A 77 16.45 4.14 -4.76
N LEU A 78 15.53 3.97 -5.71
CA LEU A 78 14.62 2.83 -5.74
C LEU A 78 15.37 1.50 -5.86
N ALA A 79 16.40 1.45 -6.70
CA ALA A 79 17.25 0.26 -6.84
C ALA A 79 17.92 -0.09 -5.50
N ARG A 80 18.52 0.90 -4.82
CA ARG A 80 19.16 0.72 -3.51
C ARG A 80 18.17 0.27 -2.45
N SER A 81 17.01 0.93 -2.34
CA SER A 81 15.99 0.62 -1.34
C SER A 81 15.39 -0.78 -1.54
N ARG A 82 15.13 -1.19 -2.79
CA ARG A 82 14.66 -2.54 -3.11
C ARG A 82 15.68 -3.60 -2.76
N LYS A 83 16.95 -3.39 -3.10
CA LYS A 83 18.05 -4.28 -2.71
C LYS A 83 18.13 -4.42 -1.20
N HIS A 84 18.13 -3.29 -0.48
CA HIS A 84 18.20 -3.28 0.98
C HIS A 84 17.03 -4.05 1.62
N TYR A 85 15.81 -3.90 1.11
CA TYR A 85 14.66 -4.69 1.56
C TYR A 85 14.87 -6.20 1.35
N ILE A 86 15.35 -6.62 0.18
CA ILE A 86 15.64 -8.03 -0.11
C ILE A 86 16.70 -8.56 0.86
N ASP A 87 17.78 -7.82 1.09
CA ASP A 87 18.85 -8.22 2.00
C ASP A 87 18.34 -8.38 3.44
N LEU A 88 17.53 -7.43 3.92
CA LEU A 88 16.89 -7.50 5.23
C LEU A 88 15.94 -8.70 5.32
N LYS A 89 15.10 -8.91 4.30
CA LYS A 89 14.17 -10.03 4.26
C LYS A 89 14.92 -11.36 4.33
N THR A 90 15.95 -11.53 3.51
CA THR A 90 16.79 -12.74 3.51
C THR A 90 17.47 -12.95 4.85
N LYS A 91 18.01 -11.89 5.47
CA LYS A 91 18.67 -11.99 6.79
C LYS A 91 17.70 -12.35 7.91
N LEU A 92 16.50 -11.78 7.90
CA LEU A 92 15.53 -11.93 8.99
C LEU A 92 14.63 -13.16 8.83
N MET A 93 14.43 -13.67 7.62
CA MET A 93 13.58 -14.84 7.37
C MET A 93 14.32 -16.18 7.36
N LYS A 94 15.56 -16.23 7.86
CA LYS A 94 16.34 -17.48 7.98
C LYS A 94 15.72 -18.43 9.00
N ASN A 95 15.69 -19.70 8.65
CA ASN A 95 15.35 -20.79 9.56
C ASN A 95 16.65 -21.37 10.13
N PRO A 96 16.81 -21.48 11.46
CA PRO A 96 17.98 -22.11 12.09
C PRO A 96 18.26 -23.54 11.60
N ARG A 97 17.24 -24.23 11.07
CA ARG A 97 17.39 -25.57 10.48
C ARG A 97 18.19 -25.57 9.18
N ASP A 98 18.17 -24.47 8.45
CA ASP A 98 18.87 -24.33 7.17
C ASP A 98 20.34 -23.88 7.40
N GLU A 99 20.73 -23.60 8.65
CA GLU A 99 22.09 -23.26 9.03
C GLU A 99 22.85 -24.50 9.47
N GLU A 100 23.80 -24.97 8.64
CA GLU A 100 24.81 -25.96 9.05
C GLU A 100 25.73 -25.33 10.13
N SER A 101 25.40 -25.56 11.40
CA SER A 101 26.28 -25.22 12.52
C SER A 101 27.07 -26.44 12.97
N ALA A 102 28.37 -26.25 13.18
CA ALA A 102 29.24 -27.27 13.74
C ALA A 102 29.02 -27.52 15.25
N ASN A 103 28.32 -26.62 15.95
CA ASN A 103 28.13 -26.71 17.41
C ASN A 103 26.66 -26.96 17.80
N LEU A 104 26.34 -28.24 18.03
CA LEU A 104 25.00 -28.74 18.36
C LEU A 104 24.55 -28.39 19.78
N ASP A 105 25.48 -28.07 20.70
CA ASP A 105 25.13 -27.65 22.07
C ASP A 105 24.45 -26.27 22.07
N VAL A 106 24.81 -25.44 21.09
CA VAL A 106 24.26 -24.08 20.91
C VAL A 106 23.13 -24.07 19.86
N ASN A 107 23.34 -24.68 18.69
CA ASN A 107 22.36 -24.67 17.60
C ASN A 107 21.37 -25.85 17.70
N ASN A 108 20.53 -25.85 18.74
CA ASN A 108 19.42 -26.81 18.85
C ASN A 108 18.15 -26.15 19.45
N PRO A 109 16.96 -26.70 19.14
CA PRO A 109 15.67 -26.11 19.55
C PRO A 109 15.42 -26.07 21.07
N LEU A 110 16.19 -26.82 21.86
CA LEU A 110 16.12 -26.88 23.32
C LEU A 110 17.27 -26.13 24.00
N SER A 111 18.18 -25.50 23.25
CA SER A 111 19.28 -24.75 23.85
C SER A 111 18.75 -23.55 24.64
N LEU A 112 19.18 -23.42 25.90
CA LEU A 112 18.82 -22.32 26.81
C LEU A 112 19.83 -21.17 26.75
N GLN A 113 20.83 -21.27 25.88
CA GLN A 113 21.84 -20.23 25.74
C GLN A 113 21.26 -19.01 25.01
N THR A 114 21.57 -17.82 25.52
CA THR A 114 21.08 -16.56 24.93
C THR A 114 21.53 -16.33 23.48
N GLU A 115 22.65 -16.93 23.08
CA GLU A 115 23.18 -16.88 21.71
C GLU A 115 22.58 -17.95 20.77
N SER A 116 21.62 -18.76 21.26
CA SER A 116 20.98 -19.79 20.45
C SER A 116 20.16 -19.19 19.28
N PRO A 117 20.44 -19.59 18.02
CA PRO A 117 19.63 -19.18 16.87
C PRO A 117 18.16 -19.57 17.01
N TRP A 118 17.87 -20.67 17.72
CA TRP A 118 16.52 -21.17 17.95
C TRP A 118 15.73 -20.27 18.90
N MET A 119 16.34 -19.75 19.96
CA MET A 119 15.68 -18.81 20.87
C MET A 119 15.20 -17.56 20.12
N LYS A 120 16.07 -16.99 19.27
CA LYS A 120 15.71 -15.85 18.41
C LYS A 120 14.62 -16.22 17.42
N TYR A 121 14.72 -17.36 16.74
CA TYR A 121 13.73 -17.82 15.77
C TYR A 121 12.33 -17.98 16.39
N PHE A 122 12.23 -18.54 17.60
CA PHE A 122 10.95 -18.67 18.28
C PHE A 122 10.36 -17.32 18.68
N ALA A 123 11.19 -16.38 19.14
CA ALA A 123 10.75 -15.01 19.43
C ALA A 123 10.22 -14.32 18.17
N ASP A 124 10.97 -14.40 17.06
CA ASP A 124 10.59 -13.83 15.76
C ASP A 124 9.30 -14.50 15.22
N SER A 125 9.15 -15.80 15.42
CA SER A 125 7.95 -16.56 15.01
C SER A 125 6.70 -16.12 15.78
N LYS A 126 6.79 -15.95 17.10
CA LYS A 126 5.68 -15.42 17.92
C LYS A 126 5.31 -14.00 17.51
N LEU A 127 6.31 -13.15 17.24
CA LEU A 127 6.08 -11.79 16.74
C LEU A 127 5.34 -11.80 15.39
N ARG A 128 5.78 -12.64 14.45
CA ARG A 128 5.13 -12.81 13.14
C ARG A 128 3.69 -13.30 13.25
N GLU A 129 3.43 -14.24 14.15
CA GLU A 129 2.06 -14.72 14.40
C GLU A 129 1.15 -13.59 14.88
N SER A 130 1.62 -12.75 15.81
CA SER A 130 0.86 -11.59 16.27
C SER A 130 0.56 -10.61 15.14
N ILE A 131 1.58 -10.29 14.32
CA ILE A 131 1.39 -9.43 13.14
C ILE A 131 0.37 -10.04 12.17
N ASN A 132 0.45 -11.36 11.92
CA ASN A 132 -0.44 -12.02 10.98
C ASN A 132 -1.91 -11.99 11.46
N LYS A 133 -2.15 -12.18 12.75
CA LYS A 133 -3.51 -12.03 13.34
C LYS A 133 -4.09 -10.64 13.09
N ASP A 134 -3.28 -9.59 13.24
CA ASP A 134 -3.71 -8.21 12.99
C ASP A 134 -3.94 -7.90 11.50
N VAL A 135 -3.07 -8.40 10.63
CA VAL A 135 -3.24 -8.29 9.16
C VAL A 135 -4.54 -8.96 8.73
N GLU A 136 -4.81 -10.17 9.21
CA GLU A 136 -6.04 -10.88 8.90
C GLU A 136 -7.27 -10.11 9.37
N ARG A 137 -7.26 -9.54 10.58
CA ARG A 137 -8.39 -8.76 11.10
C ARG A 137 -8.64 -7.49 10.28
N THR A 138 -7.60 -6.82 9.82
CA THR A 138 -7.70 -5.53 9.10
C THR A 138 -8.00 -5.69 7.60
N MET A 139 -7.61 -6.80 6.98
CA MET A 139 -7.72 -7.00 5.53
C MET A 139 -8.90 -7.87 5.07
N LYS A 140 -9.62 -8.53 6.00
CA LYS A 140 -10.77 -9.41 5.70
C LYS A 140 -11.89 -8.76 4.87
N TRP A 141 -12.13 -7.46 5.03
CA TRP A 141 -13.19 -6.76 4.29
C TRP A 141 -12.84 -6.55 2.81
N ALA A 142 -11.56 -6.32 2.49
CA ALA A 142 -11.11 -6.08 1.12
C ALA A 142 -11.16 -7.35 0.24
N THR A 143 -10.98 -8.53 0.84
CA THR A 143 -10.96 -9.81 0.10
C THR A 143 -12.35 -10.45 -0.06
N ASN A 144 -13.32 -10.12 0.79
CA ASN A 144 -14.68 -10.67 0.71
C ASN A 144 -15.58 -9.96 -0.32
N ASP A 145 -15.27 -8.71 -0.68
CA ASP A 145 -16.00 -7.97 -1.70
C ASP A 145 -15.76 -8.54 -3.11
N SER A 146 -14.51 -8.96 -3.38
CA SER A 146 -14.10 -9.54 -4.67
C SER A 146 -14.59 -10.99 -4.90
N ARG A 147 -15.12 -11.68 -3.88
CA ARG A 147 -15.73 -13.02 -4.05
C ARG A 147 -17.24 -12.99 -4.27
N LYS A 148 -17.94 -11.91 -3.90
CA LYS A 148 -19.39 -11.82 -4.10
C LYS A 148 -19.78 -11.43 -5.54
N SER A 149 -18.88 -10.82 -6.32
CA SER A 149 -19.13 -10.48 -7.73
C SER A 149 -19.07 -11.68 -8.70
N ASN A 150 -18.47 -12.80 -8.30
CA ASN A 150 -18.31 -13.99 -9.16
C ASN A 150 -19.27 -15.15 -8.82
N SER A 151 -20.16 -15.01 -7.83
CA SER A 151 -21.07 -16.08 -7.41
C SER A 151 -22.51 -15.93 -7.93
N SER A 152 -22.82 -14.88 -8.69
CA SER A 152 -24.15 -14.67 -9.28
C SER A 152 -24.12 -14.96 -10.79
N ASN A 153 -23.73 -16.18 -11.18
CA ASN A 153 -24.06 -16.73 -12.50
C ASN A 153 -23.89 -18.26 -12.53
N SER A 154 -24.79 -18.96 -11.86
CA SER A 154 -25.07 -20.37 -12.15
C SER A 154 -26.43 -20.75 -11.54
N SER A 155 -27.50 -20.43 -12.27
CA SER A 155 -28.77 -21.13 -12.10
C SER A 155 -28.59 -22.58 -12.57
N PRO A 156 -29.12 -23.59 -11.87
CA PRO A 156 -29.01 -24.97 -12.30
C PRO A 156 -29.95 -25.22 -13.50
N GLN A 157 -29.40 -25.61 -14.65
CA GLN A 157 -30.20 -26.25 -15.70
C GLN A 157 -30.41 -27.73 -15.36
N ASN A 158 -31.70 -28.08 -15.30
CA ASN A 158 -32.34 -29.39 -15.48
C ASN A 158 -31.45 -30.62 -15.75
N ARG A 159 -31.73 -31.67 -14.97
CA ARG A 159 -31.94 -33.01 -15.50
C ARG A 159 -33.10 -33.67 -14.79
#